data_AF-A0AAX1XJ19-F1
#
_entry.id   AF-A0AAX1XJ19-F1
#
_cell.length_a   1.000
_cell.length_b   1.000
_cell.length_c   1.000
_cell.angle_alpha   90.00
_cell.angle_beta   90.00
_cell.angle_gamma   90.00
#
_symmetry.space_group_name_H-M   'P 1'
#
loop_
_entity.id
_entity.type
_entity.pdbx_description
1 polymer ?
#
loop_
_entity_poly.entity_id
_entity_poly.type
_entity_poly.pdbx_seq_one_letter_code
_entity_poly.pdbx_strand_id
1 'polypeptide(L)'
;MYVALKHIHLVTIALSATLLSIRFVLMMMNSPKLNNRFLKVFPHIVDTALLVSGIALIFITGFIPFTDAAPWLTNKITCVLAYIALGFFSLKLAKNNLLKIFGFFGALGWLVMAANIAVSKSPTLFG
;
A
#
# COMPACT_ATOMS: atom_id res chain seq x y z
N MET A 1 -4.31 19.67 13.09
CA MET A 1 -4.33 18.20 13.30
C MET A 1 -4.39 17.41 11.98
N TYR A 2 -5.35 17.69 11.10
CA TYR A 2 -5.50 17.01 9.80
C TYR A 2 -4.23 17.02 8.92
N VAL A 3 -3.58 18.18 8.74
CA VAL A 3 -2.40 18.31 7.87
C VAL A 3 -1.24 17.42 8.34
N ALA A 4 -0.95 17.42 9.64
CA ALA A 4 0.10 16.57 10.22
C ALA A 4 -0.20 15.08 9.99
N LEU A 5 -1.42 14.62 10.27
CA LEU A 5 -1.82 13.23 10.01
C LEU A 5 -1.77 12.86 8.53
N LYS A 6 -2.16 13.78 7.64
CA LYS A 6 -2.04 13.58 6.20
C LYS A 6 -0.57 13.40 5.78
N HIS A 7 0.35 14.21 6.30
CA HIS A 7 1.78 14.03 6.02
C HIS A 7 2.31 12.71 6.56
N ILE A 8 1.96 12.34 7.80
CA ILE A 8 2.33 11.04 8.38
C ILE A 8 1.83 9.90 7.50
N HIS A 9 0.57 9.94 7.08
CA HIS A 9 0.00 8.93 6.19
C HIS A 9 0.76 8.83 4.87
N LEU A 10 1.04 9.96 4.20
CA LEU A 10 1.81 9.97 2.95
C LEU A 10 3.24 9.45 3.13
N VAL A 11 3.91 9.78 4.23
CA VAL A 11 5.25 9.26 4.55
C VAL A 11 5.20 7.76 4.79
N THR A 12 4.19 7.24 5.51
CA THR A 12 4.03 5.79 5.71
C THR A 12 3.75 5.06 4.40
N ILE A 13 2.99 5.64 3.47
CA ILE A 13 2.79 5.10 2.12
C ILE A 13 4.12 5.00 1.37
N ALA A 14 4.90 6.09 1.35
CA ALA A 14 6.19 6.11 0.70
C ALA A 14 7.14 5.05 1.30
N LEU A 15 7.22 4.98 2.64
CA LEU A 15 8.03 3.99 3.34
C LEU A 15 7.60 2.56 3.02
N SER A 16 6.29 2.27 3.02
CA SER A 16 5.74 0.96 2.65
C SER A 16 6.18 0.54 1.25
N ALA A 17 6.01 1.44 0.27
CA ALA A 17 6.39 1.19 -1.12
C ALA A 17 7.91 0.97 -1.28
N THR A 18 8.73 1.79 -0.60
CA THR A 18 10.19 1.64 -0.61
C THR A 18 10.63 0.33 0.03
N LEU A 19 10.07 -0.06 1.18
CA LEU A 19 10.39 -1.31 1.85
C LEU A 19 9.97 -2.53 1.03
N LEU A 20 8.80 -2.50 0.39
CA LEU A 20 8.37 -3.53 -0.55
C LEU A 20 9.38 -3.67 -1.70
N SER A 21 9.81 -2.55 -2.28
CA SER A 21 10.78 -2.52 -3.39
C SER A 21 12.15 -3.08 -2.98
N ILE A 22 12.67 -2.67 -1.82
CA ILE A 22 13.93 -3.20 -1.28
C ILE A 22 13.84 -4.71 -1.08
N ARG A 23 12.75 -5.20 -0.48
CA ARG A 23 12.55 -6.64 -0.25
C ARG A 23 12.41 -7.41 -1.55
N PHE A 24 11.73 -6.84 -2.54
CA PHE A 24 11.60 -7.43 -3.86
C PHE A 24 12.97 -7.58 -4.54
N VAL A 25 13.78 -6.51 -4.58
CA VAL A 25 15.13 -6.54 -5.16
C VAL A 25 16.01 -7.55 -4.44
N LEU A 26 16.04 -7.54 -3.11
CA LEU A 26 16.84 -8.49 -2.32
C LEU A 26 16.41 -9.94 -2.57
N MET A 27 15.12 -10.19 -2.76
CA MET A 27 14.59 -11.51 -3.06
C MET A 27 14.96 -11.95 -4.49
N MET A 28 14.89 -11.06 -5.48
CA MET A 28 15.33 -11.35 -6.85
C MET A 28 16.85 -11.61 -6.94
N MET A 29 17.63 -10.95 -6.09
CA MET A 29 19.08 -11.18 -5.96
C MET A 29 19.44 -12.43 -5.15
N ASN A 30 18.46 -13.16 -4.59
CA ASN A 30 18.68 -14.25 -3.63
C ASN A 30 19.62 -13.86 -2.48
N SER A 31 19.56 -12.60 -2.03
CA SER A 31 20.51 -12.07 -1.05
C SER A 31 20.21 -12.59 0.36
N PRO A 32 21.22 -13.02 1.13
CA PRO A 32 21.03 -13.42 2.53
C PRO A 32 20.52 -12.28 3.42
N LYS A 33 20.68 -11.01 2.97
CA LYS A 33 20.18 -9.82 3.68
C LYS A 33 18.66 -9.82 3.84
N LEU A 34 17.91 -10.54 3.02
CA LEU A 34 16.46 -10.69 3.17
C LEU A 34 16.08 -11.33 4.53
N ASN A 35 17.00 -12.09 5.13
CA ASN A 35 16.80 -12.71 6.43
C ASN A 35 17.02 -11.78 7.63
N ASN A 36 17.48 -10.54 7.41
CA ASN A 36 17.68 -9.57 8.47
C ASN A 36 16.36 -9.30 9.22
N ARG A 37 16.41 -9.35 10.56
CA ARG A 37 15.27 -9.08 11.46
C ARG A 37 14.62 -7.73 11.16
N PHE A 38 15.41 -6.72 10.80
CA PHE A 38 14.88 -5.40 10.44
C PHE A 38 13.91 -5.46 9.25
N LEU A 39 14.30 -6.12 8.15
CA LEU A 39 13.48 -6.22 6.93
C LEU A 39 12.27 -7.15 7.08
N LYS A 40 12.22 -7.94 8.17
CA LYS A 40 11.07 -8.77 8.52
C LYS A 40 10.07 -8.03 9.39
N VAL A 41 10.53 -7.24 10.36
CA VAL A 41 9.67 -6.60 11.37
C VAL A 41 9.27 -5.18 10.99
N PHE A 42 10.21 -4.38 10.49
CA PHE A 42 9.99 -2.96 10.23
C PHE A 42 8.85 -2.67 9.23
N PRO A 43 8.68 -3.44 8.13
CA PRO A 43 7.53 -3.26 7.24
C PRO A 43 6.19 -3.40 7.97
N HIS A 44 6.05 -4.34 8.91
CA HIS A 44 4.79 -4.50 9.66
C HIS A 44 4.47 -3.29 10.55
N ILE A 45 5.49 -2.63 11.10
CA ILE A 45 5.31 -1.39 11.88
C ILE A 45 4.81 -0.27 10.97
N VAL A 46 5.44 -0.12 9.79
CA VAL A 46 5.04 0.87 8.79
C VAL A 46 3.62 0.60 8.27
N ASP A 47 3.29 -0.65 7.98
CA ASP A 47 1.95 -1.06 7.52
C ASP A 47 0.89 -0.77 8.58
N THR A 48 1.19 -1.05 9.85
CA THR A 48 0.29 -0.72 10.98
C THR A 48 0.10 0.79 11.08
N ALA A 49 1.17 1.58 10.99
CA ALA A 49 1.09 3.04 11.02
C ALA A 49 0.32 3.61 9.82
N LEU A 50 0.47 3.01 8.63
CA LEU A 50 -0.26 3.36 7.41
C LEU A 50 -1.77 3.13 7.57
N LEU A 51 -2.16 1.96 8.10
CA LEU A 51 -3.56 1.63 8.34
C LEU A 51 -4.18 2.49 9.44
N VAL A 52 -3.49 2.65 10.58
CA VAL A 52 -3.95 3.48 11.69
C VAL A 52 -4.10 4.93 11.28
N SER A 53 -3.14 5.49 10.54
CA SER A 53 -3.24 6.87 10.03
C SER A 53 -4.36 7.03 9.00
N GLY A 54 -4.62 6.03 8.16
CA GLY A 54 -5.77 6.01 7.25
C GLY A 54 -7.11 6.03 7.97
N ILE A 55 -7.26 5.20 9.01
CA ILE A 55 -8.45 5.16 9.87
C ILE A 55 -8.62 6.49 10.62
N ALA A 56 -7.55 7.06 11.17
CA ALA A 56 -7.61 8.37 11.82
C ALA A 56 -8.07 9.48 10.86
N LEU A 57 -7.63 9.44 9.60
CA LEU A 57 -8.10 10.38 8.57
C LEU A 57 -9.59 10.20 8.26
N ILE A 58 -10.10 8.96 8.24
CA ILE A 58 -11.54 8.67 8.09
C ILE A 58 -12.34 9.35 9.20
N PHE A 59 -11.92 9.18 10.46
CA PHE A 59 -12.61 9.81 11.60
C PHE A 59 -12.58 11.34 11.56
N ILE A 60 -11.45 11.94 11.16
CA ILE A 60 -11.32 13.41 11.12
C ILE A 60 -12.09 14.02 9.95
N THR A 61 -12.15 13.32 8.81
CA THR A 61 -12.83 13.83 7.61
C THR A 61 -14.33 13.53 7.59
N GLY A 62 -14.78 12.55 8.38
CA GLY A 62 -16.18 12.12 8.42
C GLY A 62 -16.63 11.31 7.21
N PHE A 63 -15.73 10.94 6.29
CA PHE A 63 -16.07 10.10 5.15
C PHE A 63 -16.28 8.66 5.58
N ILE A 64 -17.49 8.13 5.36
CA ILE A 64 -17.83 6.76 5.76
C ILE A 64 -17.59 5.82 4.56
N PRO A 65 -16.63 4.87 4.64
CA PRO A 65 -16.42 3.91 3.56
C PRO A 65 -17.63 2.97 3.43
N PHE A 66 -17.77 2.32 2.27
CA PHE A 66 -18.88 1.39 1.98
C PHE A 66 -20.27 2.03 1.99
N THR A 67 -20.33 3.34 1.74
CA THR A 67 -21.59 4.09 1.60
C THR A 67 -21.60 4.90 0.30
N ASP A 68 -22.80 5.22 -0.18
CA ASP A 68 -22.98 6.06 -1.38
C ASP A 68 -22.49 7.51 -1.19
N ALA A 69 -22.26 7.94 0.06
CA ALA A 69 -21.72 9.26 0.36
C ALA A 69 -20.21 9.39 0.04
N ALA A 70 -19.46 8.28 0.03
CA ALA A 70 -18.03 8.28 -0.26
C ALA A 70 -17.55 7.03 -1.03
N PRO A 71 -18.11 6.74 -2.22
CA PRO A 71 -17.75 5.56 -3.01
C PRO A 71 -16.27 5.52 -3.41
N TRP A 72 -15.65 6.69 -3.63
CA TRP A 72 -14.22 6.82 -3.90
C TRP A 72 -13.36 6.28 -2.75
N LEU A 73 -13.81 6.38 -1.49
CA LEU A 73 -13.07 5.88 -0.34
C LEU A 73 -13.09 4.35 -0.30
N THR A 74 -14.22 3.74 -0.65
CA THR A 74 -14.33 2.28 -0.81
C THR A 74 -13.33 1.79 -1.86
N ASN A 75 -13.29 2.44 -3.04
CA ASN A 75 -12.37 2.07 -4.10
C ASN A 75 -10.90 2.25 -3.68
N LYS A 76 -10.59 3.33 -2.94
CA LYS A 76 -9.26 3.54 -2.37
C LYS A 76 -8.86 2.40 -1.44
N ILE A 77 -9.75 1.95 -0.55
CA ILE A 77 -9.48 0.82 0.35
C ILE A 77 -9.26 -0.47 -0.45
N THR A 78 -10.09 -0.74 -1.45
CA THR A 78 -9.92 -1.89 -2.35
C THR A 78 -8.56 -1.88 -3.04
N CYS A 79 -8.10 -0.72 -3.52
CA CYS A 79 -6.77 -0.59 -4.13
C CYS A 79 -5.64 -0.89 -3.12
N VAL A 80 -5.77 -0.41 -1.87
CA VAL A 80 -4.79 -0.69 -0.82
C VAL A 80 -4.76 -2.18 -0.47
N LEU A 81 -5.91 -2.84 -0.39
CA LEU A 81 -5.98 -4.28 -0.17
C LEU A 81 -5.34 -5.07 -1.32
N ALA A 82 -5.59 -4.67 -2.56
CA ALA A 82 -4.96 -5.27 -3.74
C ALA A 82 -3.43 -5.06 -3.73
N TYR A 83 -2.95 -3.87 -3.36
CA TYR A 83 -1.52 -3.58 -3.17
C TYR A 83 -0.88 -4.53 -2.15
N ILE A 84 -1.49 -4.71 -0.97
CA ILE A 84 -0.97 -5.59 0.08
C ILE A 84 -0.99 -7.05 -0.39
N ALA A 85 -2.08 -7.51 -0.99
CA ALA A 85 -2.25 -8.88 -1.47
C ALA A 85 -1.21 -9.23 -2.56
N LEU A 86 -1.01 -8.34 -3.54
CA LEU A 86 -0.02 -8.52 -4.60
C LEU A 86 1.41 -8.40 -4.09
N GLY A 87 1.67 -7.49 -3.15
CA GLY A 87 2.95 -7.40 -2.46
C GLY A 87 3.30 -8.71 -1.74
N PHE A 88 2.35 -9.26 -0.97
CA PHE A 88 2.50 -10.56 -0.32
C PHE A 88 2.68 -11.70 -1.33
N PHE A 89 1.87 -11.73 -2.38
CA PHE A 89 1.95 -12.72 -3.44
C PHE A 89 3.33 -12.73 -4.11
N SER A 90 3.82 -11.55 -4.51
CA SER A 90 5.12 -11.38 -5.16
C SER A 90 6.27 -11.85 -4.26
N LEU A 91 6.18 -11.60 -2.94
CA LEU A 91 7.26 -11.91 -2.01
C LEU A 91 7.27 -13.35 -1.50
N LYS A 92 6.09 -13.99 -1.32
CA LYS A 92 6.00 -15.29 -0.63
C LYS A 92 5.37 -16.42 -1.44
N LEU A 93 4.41 -16.15 -2.33
CA LEU A 93 3.63 -17.20 -3.00
C LEU A 93 4.07 -17.45 -4.44
N ALA A 94 4.58 -16.43 -5.12
CA ALA A 94 4.98 -16.54 -6.52
C ALA A 94 6.17 -17.49 -6.70
N LYS A 95 5.92 -18.61 -7.40
CA LYS A 95 6.93 -19.65 -7.67
C LYS A 95 7.94 -19.23 -8.74
N ASN A 96 7.48 -18.47 -9.74
CA ASN A 96 8.29 -18.07 -10.90
C ASN A 96 8.71 -16.61 -10.83
N ASN A 97 9.91 -16.30 -11.32
CA ASN A 97 10.43 -14.92 -11.38
C ASN A 97 9.53 -13.97 -12.19
N LEU A 98 8.90 -14.45 -13.27
CA LEU A 98 7.92 -13.67 -14.02
C LEU A 98 6.72 -13.28 -13.14
N LEU A 99 6.13 -14.24 -12.41
CA LEU A 99 4.98 -13.97 -11.53
C LEU A 99 5.34 -13.02 -10.38
N LYS A 100 6.57 -13.11 -9.87
CA LYS A 100 7.08 -12.18 -8.86
C LYS A 100 7.12 -10.75 -9.42
N ILE A 101 7.66 -10.57 -10.62
CA ILE A 101 7.74 -9.28 -11.32
C ILE A 101 6.33 -8.72 -11.59
N PHE A 102 5.44 -9.52 -12.17
CA PHE A 102 4.06 -9.09 -12.42
C PHE A 102 3.33 -8.73 -11.13
N GLY A 103 3.50 -9.51 -10.06
CA GLY A 103 2.93 -9.20 -8.75
C GLY A 103 3.46 -7.89 -8.19
N PHE A 104 4.76 -7.64 -8.31
CA PHE A 104 5.39 -6.40 -7.81
C PHE A 104 4.93 -5.17 -8.57
N PHE A 105 4.99 -5.19 -9.92
CA PHE A 105 4.50 -4.07 -10.73
C PHE A 105 2.99 -3.89 -10.62
N GLY A 106 2.24 -5.00 -10.49
CA GLY A 106 0.81 -4.96 -10.19
C GLY A 106 0.53 -4.24 -8.87
N ALA A 107 1.26 -4.57 -7.79
CA ALA A 107 1.12 -3.89 -6.52
C ALA A 107 1.37 -2.38 -6.65
N LEU A 108 2.47 -1.97 -7.31
CA LEU A 108 2.76 -0.56 -7.55
C LEU A 108 1.67 0.13 -8.39
N GLY A 109 1.10 -0.56 -9.38
CA GLY A 109 -0.03 -0.07 -10.16
C GLY A 109 -1.24 0.25 -9.29
N TRP A 110 -1.62 -0.66 -8.39
CA TRP A 110 -2.71 -0.43 -7.44
C TRP A 110 -2.41 0.71 -6.45
N LEU A 111 -1.15 0.89 -6.06
CA LEU A 111 -0.75 2.01 -5.21
C LEU A 111 -0.92 3.36 -5.94
N VAL A 112 -0.50 3.43 -7.20
CA VAL A 112 -0.68 4.62 -8.06
C VAL A 112 -2.16 4.89 -8.28
N MET A 113 -2.96 3.86 -8.48
CA MET A 113 -4.41 3.98 -8.61
C MET A 113 -5.07 4.52 -7.34
N ALA A 114 -4.68 4.00 -6.17
CA ALA A 114 -5.14 4.52 -4.87
C ALA A 114 -4.78 6.01 -4.68
N ALA A 115 -3.61 6.43 -5.15
CA ALA A 115 -3.17 7.82 -5.12
C ALA A 115 -4.01 8.71 -6.06
N ASN A 116 -4.29 8.24 -7.27
CA ASN A 116 -5.16 8.96 -8.21
C ASN A 116 -6.58 9.15 -7.65
N ILE A 117 -7.19 8.09 -7.11
CA ILE A 117 -8.52 8.16 -6.48
C ILE A 117 -8.50 9.14 -5.29
N ALA A 118 -7.41 9.19 -4.52
CA ALA A 118 -7.28 10.13 -3.40
C ALA A 118 -7.19 11.60 -3.84
N VAL A 119 -6.64 11.88 -5.02
CA VAL A 119 -6.52 13.24 -5.56
C VAL A 119 -7.79 13.66 -6.30
N SER A 120 -8.32 12.79 -7.17
CA SER A 120 -9.53 13.08 -7.96
C SER A 120 -10.79 13.07 -7.11
N LYS A 121 -10.80 12.29 -6.00
CA LYS A 121 -12.00 11.97 -5.21
C LYS A 121 -13.16 11.44 -6.07
N SER A 122 -12.86 10.95 -7.26
CA SER A 122 -13.83 10.36 -8.17
C SER A 122 -14.04 8.88 -7.82
N PRO A 123 -15.27 8.36 -7.90
CA PRO A 123 -15.52 6.93 -7.79
C PRO A 123 -15.03 6.15 -9.01
N THR A 124 -14.70 6.81 -10.12
CA THR A 124 -14.23 6.13 -11.33
C THR A 124 -12.82 5.58 -11.12
N LEU A 125 -12.62 4.31 -11.48
CA LEU A 125 -11.33 3.61 -11.40
C LEU A 125 -10.32 4.18 -12.41
N PHE A 126 -10.81 4.66 -13.54
CA PHE A 126 -10.07 5.42 -14.54
C PHE A 126 -10.83 6.73 -14.68
N GLY A 127 -10.12 7.86 -14.50
CA GLY A 127 -10.69 9.22 -14.40
C GLY A 127 -11.92 9.45 -15.26
#